data_AF-A0A7J8IED5-F1
#
_entry.id   AF-A0A7J8IED5-F1
#
_cell.length_a   1.000
_cell.length_b   1.000
_cell.length_c   1.000
_cell.angle_alpha   90.00
_cell.angle_beta   90.00
_cell.angle_gamma   90.00
#
_symmetry.space_group_name_H-M   'P 1'
#
loop_
_entity.id
_entity.type
_entity.pdbx_description
1 polymer ?
#
loop_
_entity_poly.entity_id
_entity_poly.type
_entity_poly.pdbx_seq_one_letter_code
_entity_poly.pdbx_strand_id
1 'polypeptide(L)'
;MTEEEEVVVRTEKVTRIQRVFINLLDSYSSRNIGKFLSNCVVGASLEEITEEEEEEDESKSAMPEASSPRLKEGTFQVVGTLSAPPREPEPDFAVETYTAISREDLLMRLLEWDINTEDETVFNYFDELEIHPIHIDVGKLEDAQNRLATTRLIKEIGKPRNYGLTDEEKAEEERRAAEEHIAKEATREAEREHREAVEMAEKLARWEEWNKRLEEVKREETELLEAQSIPLRNYLMTYVMPTLMQGLNECCKVRPEDPVDFLAEYLFKNNPETQ
;
A
#
# COMPACT_ATOMS: atom_id res chain seq x y z
N MET A 1 34.96 -61.66 -23.65
CA MET A 1 34.27 -62.26 -22.49
C MET A 1 35.33 -62.58 -21.45
N THR A 2 35.50 -61.69 -20.49
CA THR A 2 36.08 -61.92 -19.16
C THR A 2 35.70 -60.67 -18.38
N GLU A 3 34.85 -60.88 -17.39
CA GLU A 3 34.20 -59.89 -16.54
C GLU A 3 35.24 -59.32 -15.56
N GLU A 4 35.33 -57.99 -15.45
CA GLU A 4 35.97 -57.33 -14.32
C GLU A 4 34.87 -57.03 -13.29
N GLU A 5 34.97 -57.67 -12.13
CA GLU A 5 34.12 -57.44 -10.96
C GLU A 5 34.40 -56.05 -10.37
N GLU A 6 33.48 -55.11 -10.57
CA GLU A 6 33.40 -53.90 -9.77
C GLU A 6 32.88 -54.26 -8.36
N VAL A 7 33.78 -54.27 -7.39
CA VAL A 7 33.45 -54.37 -5.97
C VAL A 7 32.79 -53.06 -5.54
N VAL A 8 31.47 -53.01 -5.63
CA VAL A 8 30.67 -51.94 -5.00
C VAL A 8 30.75 -52.12 -3.49
N VAL A 9 31.59 -51.32 -2.84
CA VAL A 9 31.58 -51.15 -1.39
C VAL A 9 30.26 -50.51 -1.02
N ARG A 10 29.29 -51.33 -0.61
CA ARG A 10 28.07 -50.87 0.04
C ARG A 10 28.48 -50.27 1.38
N THR A 11 28.58 -48.95 1.45
CA THR A 11 28.56 -48.24 2.73
C THR A 11 27.15 -48.39 3.28
N GLU A 12 26.95 -49.38 4.15
CA GLU A 12 25.78 -49.45 5.00
C GLU A 12 25.73 -48.13 5.79
N LYS A 13 24.84 -47.22 5.39
CA LYS A 13 24.47 -46.07 6.20
C LYS A 13 23.80 -46.63 7.44
N VAL A 14 24.58 -46.93 8.47
CA VAL A 14 24.07 -47.10 9.82
C VAL A 14 23.40 -45.77 10.15
N THR A 15 22.08 -45.72 10.09
CA THR A 15 21.28 -44.60 10.59
C THR A 15 21.46 -44.57 12.10
N ARG A 16 22.58 -44.00 12.52
CA ARG A 16 22.92 -43.85 13.93
C ARG A 16 21.88 -42.90 14.50
N ILE A 17 21.03 -43.41 15.39
CA ILE A 17 20.05 -42.60 16.10
C ILE A 17 20.83 -41.50 16.83
N GLN A 18 20.63 -40.24 16.45
CA GLN A 18 21.31 -39.12 17.07
C GLN A 18 20.37 -38.45 18.06
N ARG A 19 20.66 -38.67 19.34
CA ARG A 19 19.92 -38.10 20.47
C ARG A 19 20.50 -36.73 20.83
N VAL A 20 19.64 -35.75 21.04
CA VAL A 20 20.00 -34.38 21.41
C VAL A 20 19.37 -34.05 22.75
N PHE A 21 20.19 -33.64 23.71
CA PHE A 21 19.73 -33.14 24.99
C PHE A 21 19.54 -31.62 24.95
N ILE A 22 18.36 -31.14 25.35
CA ILE A 22 18.04 -29.71 25.45
C ILE A 22 17.59 -29.40 26.87
N ASN A 23 18.25 -28.43 27.50
CA ASN A 23 17.85 -27.96 28.82
C ASN A 23 16.59 -27.08 28.73
N LEU A 24 15.65 -27.28 29.66
CA LEU A 24 14.41 -26.48 29.81
C LEU A 24 13.58 -26.40 28.52
N LEU A 25 13.10 -27.55 28.03
CA LEU A 25 12.27 -27.68 26.82
C LEU A 25 10.96 -26.89 26.85
N ASP A 26 10.55 -26.42 28.02
CA ASP A 26 9.40 -25.55 28.22
C ASP A 26 9.68 -24.06 28.00
N SER A 27 10.95 -23.64 27.85
CA SER A 27 11.30 -22.28 27.44
C SER A 27 10.93 -22.02 25.98
N TYR A 28 10.59 -20.78 25.62
CA TYR A 28 10.24 -20.42 24.23
C TYR A 28 11.32 -20.85 23.22
N SER A 29 12.59 -20.54 23.51
CA SER A 29 13.71 -20.86 22.64
C SER A 29 13.94 -22.37 22.54
N SER A 30 14.05 -23.05 23.69
CA SER A 30 14.31 -24.49 23.75
C SER A 30 13.18 -25.30 23.10
N ARG A 31 11.93 -24.86 23.26
CA ARG A 31 10.75 -25.49 22.65
C ARG A 31 10.81 -25.42 21.12
N ASN A 32 11.07 -24.23 20.57
CA ASN A 32 11.13 -24.05 19.12
C ASN A 32 12.34 -24.77 18.51
N ILE A 33 13.49 -24.73 19.17
CA ILE A 33 14.69 -25.49 18.76
C ILE A 33 14.41 -26.99 18.78
N GLY A 34 13.81 -27.50 19.85
CA GLY A 34 13.44 -28.91 19.97
C GLY A 34 12.46 -29.36 18.90
N LYS A 35 11.40 -28.58 18.65
CA LYS A 35 10.42 -28.87 17.58
C LYS A 35 11.04 -28.85 16.19
N PHE A 36 11.99 -27.96 15.94
CA PHE A 36 12.72 -27.92 14.68
C PHE A 36 13.60 -29.17 14.52
N LEU A 37 14.44 -29.48 15.52
CA LEU A 37 15.34 -30.62 15.48
C LEU A 37 14.60 -31.96 15.37
N SER A 38 13.45 -32.11 16.03
CA SER A 38 12.63 -33.32 15.91
C SER A 38 12.08 -33.56 14.51
N ASN A 39 12.15 -32.56 13.61
CA ASN A 39 11.77 -32.65 12.20
C ASN A 39 12.98 -32.71 11.25
N CYS A 40 14.21 -32.47 11.73
CA CYS A 40 15.42 -32.50 10.91
C CYS A 40 15.98 -33.92 10.72
N VAL A 41 16.15 -34.35 9.47
CA VAL A 41 16.79 -35.62 9.12
C VAL A 41 18.30 -35.53 9.37
N VAL A 42 18.84 -36.51 10.09
CA VAL A 42 20.26 -36.56 10.46
C VAL A 42 21.12 -36.62 9.18
N GLY A 43 21.98 -35.62 8.98
CA GLY A 43 22.91 -35.55 7.84
C GLY A 43 22.36 -34.86 6.58
N ALA A 44 21.17 -34.27 6.60
CA ALA A 44 20.70 -33.40 5.52
C ALA A 44 21.40 -32.03 5.57
N SER A 45 21.78 -31.47 4.42
CA SER A 45 22.29 -30.10 4.32
C SER A 45 21.14 -29.09 4.45
N LEU A 46 21.43 -27.90 4.99
CA LEU A 46 20.44 -26.84 5.25
C LEU A 46 19.66 -26.39 3.98
N GLU A 47 20.16 -26.71 2.78
CA GLU A 47 19.59 -26.34 1.49
C GLU A 47 18.38 -27.22 1.06
N GLU A 48 18.17 -28.39 1.65
CA GLU A 48 17.05 -29.28 1.27
C GLU A 48 15.74 -29.02 2.05
N ILE A 49 15.76 -28.13 3.05
CA ILE A 49 14.64 -27.99 4.01
C ILE A 49 13.70 -26.81 3.66
N THR A 50 14.01 -25.98 2.66
CA THR A 50 13.26 -24.74 2.38
C THR A 50 11.96 -24.91 1.57
N GLU A 51 11.46 -26.12 1.31
CA GLU A 51 10.28 -26.33 0.45
C GLU A 51 8.99 -26.76 1.16
N GLU A 52 8.94 -26.83 2.49
CA GLU A 52 7.69 -27.11 3.22
C GLU A 52 7.42 -26.02 4.26
N GLU A 53 7.05 -24.83 3.80
CA GLU A 53 6.17 -23.95 4.57
C GLU A 53 4.77 -24.59 4.58
N GLU A 54 4.35 -25.10 5.74
CA GLU A 54 2.98 -25.58 5.94
C GLU A 54 2.03 -24.37 5.85
N GLU A 55 1.25 -24.28 4.77
CA GLU A 55 0.04 -23.47 4.72
C GLU A 55 -0.97 -24.05 5.72
N GLU A 56 -1.34 -23.27 6.73
CA GLU A 56 -2.46 -23.57 7.62
C GLU A 56 -3.78 -23.44 6.86
N ASP A 57 -4.26 -24.55 6.28
CA ASP A 57 -5.62 -24.64 5.76
C ASP A 57 -6.62 -24.97 6.90
N GLU A 58 -7.26 -23.92 7.42
CA GLU A 58 -8.52 -24.03 8.17
C GLU A 58 -9.58 -24.69 7.26
N SER A 59 -9.86 -25.98 7.46
CA SER A 59 -11.21 -26.59 7.43
C SER A 59 -11.16 -28.09 7.19
N LYS A 60 -11.29 -28.90 8.26
CA LYS A 60 -12.25 -30.03 8.30
C LYS A 60 -12.26 -30.71 9.66
N SER A 61 -13.46 -30.77 10.21
CA SER A 61 -13.85 -31.52 11.39
C SER A 61 -13.93 -33.03 11.12
N ALA A 62 -13.22 -33.83 11.92
CA ALA A 62 -13.61 -35.19 12.32
C ALA A 62 -12.72 -35.72 13.47
N MET A 63 -13.37 -36.00 14.62
CA MET A 63 -13.05 -36.80 15.82
C MET A 63 -11.60 -37.30 16.14
N PRO A 64 -11.18 -37.32 17.42
CA PRO A 64 -9.86 -37.78 17.84
C PRO A 64 -9.83 -39.30 18.05
N GLU A 65 -9.03 -40.01 17.27
CA GLU A 65 -8.53 -41.32 17.68
C GLU A 65 -7.08 -41.18 18.17
N ALA A 66 -6.83 -41.71 19.36
CA ALA A 66 -5.53 -41.74 20.01
C ALA A 66 -4.52 -42.53 19.18
N SER A 67 -3.63 -41.84 18.48
CA SER A 67 -2.44 -42.44 17.88
C SER A 67 -1.19 -41.75 18.40
N SER A 68 -0.39 -42.51 19.14
CA SER A 68 0.98 -42.16 19.56
C SER A 68 1.79 -41.48 18.45
N PRO A 69 2.64 -40.49 18.76
CA PRO A 69 3.44 -39.81 17.75
C PRO A 69 4.45 -40.80 17.15
N ARG A 70 4.26 -41.18 15.89
CA ARG A 70 5.25 -41.96 15.15
C ARG A 70 6.40 -41.01 14.79
N LEU A 71 7.47 -41.06 15.58
CA LEU A 71 8.76 -40.44 15.23
C LEU A 71 9.17 -40.92 13.83
N LYS A 72 9.39 -39.99 12.90
CA LYS A 72 9.86 -40.30 11.54
C LYS A 72 11.25 -40.96 11.65
N GLU A 73 11.44 -42.05 10.92
CA GLU A 73 12.67 -42.84 10.97
C GLU A 73 13.82 -42.03 10.32
N GLY A 74 14.87 -41.71 11.09
CA GLY A 74 16.01 -40.92 10.61
C GLY A 74 16.10 -39.47 11.10
N THR A 75 15.20 -39.03 11.98
CA THR A 75 15.15 -37.65 12.54
C THR A 75 15.82 -37.57 13.93
N PHE A 76 16.26 -36.39 14.38
CA PHE A 76 16.88 -36.26 15.71
C PHE A 76 15.89 -36.61 16.84
N GLN A 77 16.38 -37.36 17.83
CA GLN A 77 15.60 -37.68 19.02
C GLN A 77 15.86 -36.64 20.11
N VAL A 78 14.89 -35.76 20.35
CA VAL A 78 15.02 -34.71 21.35
C VAL A 78 14.68 -35.26 22.72
N VAL A 79 15.55 -35.04 23.69
CA VAL A 79 15.24 -35.21 25.12
C VAL A 79 15.57 -33.94 25.87
N GLY A 80 15.04 -33.79 27.06
CA GLY A 80 15.41 -32.62 27.85
C GLY A 80 14.83 -32.57 29.24
N THR A 81 15.15 -31.48 29.92
CA THR A 81 14.58 -31.16 31.23
C THR A 81 13.42 -30.19 31.08
N LEU A 82 12.51 -30.18 32.07
CA LEU A 82 11.44 -29.20 32.18
C LEU A 82 11.62 -28.38 33.46
N SER A 83 11.33 -27.07 33.41
CA SER A 83 11.45 -26.18 34.58
C SER A 83 10.39 -26.47 35.65
N ALA A 84 9.22 -26.93 35.23
CA ALA A 84 8.09 -27.28 36.08
C ALA A 84 7.57 -28.68 35.72
N PRO A 85 6.88 -29.37 36.64
CA PRO A 85 6.12 -30.56 36.27
C PRO A 85 5.14 -30.22 35.15
N PRO A 86 4.95 -31.12 34.17
CA PRO A 86 4.18 -30.82 32.98
C PRO A 86 2.76 -30.41 33.36
N ARG A 87 2.40 -29.19 32.97
CA ARG A 87 1.00 -28.77 32.87
C ARG A 87 0.60 -29.21 31.47
N GLU A 88 -0.24 -30.24 31.39
CA GLU A 88 -0.64 -30.86 30.11
C GLU A 88 -0.90 -29.80 29.01
N PRO A 89 -0.45 -30.04 27.76
CA PRO A 89 0.25 -31.23 27.27
C PRO A 89 1.78 -31.16 27.39
N GLU A 90 2.41 -32.33 27.59
CA GLU A 90 3.86 -32.51 27.43
C GLU A 90 4.29 -32.15 25.99
N PRO A 91 5.55 -31.78 25.75
CA PRO A 91 6.02 -31.50 24.40
C PRO A 91 5.95 -32.78 23.54
N ASP A 92 4.99 -32.85 22.62
CA ASP A 92 4.76 -33.98 21.71
C ASP A 92 5.96 -34.36 20.84
N PHE A 93 6.93 -33.44 20.71
CA PHE A 93 8.16 -33.62 19.94
C PHE A 93 9.32 -34.23 20.74
N ALA A 94 9.21 -34.30 22.07
CA ALA A 94 10.28 -34.81 22.94
C ALA A 94 10.08 -36.31 23.22
N VAL A 95 11.14 -37.09 23.04
CA VAL A 95 11.15 -38.53 23.28
C VAL A 95 11.21 -38.85 24.77
N GLU A 96 11.96 -38.07 25.53
CA GLU A 96 12.09 -38.21 26.99
C GLU A 96 12.16 -36.84 27.64
N THR A 97 11.40 -36.65 28.73
CA THR A 97 11.48 -35.43 29.53
C THR A 97 11.81 -35.75 30.99
N TYR A 98 12.62 -34.88 31.58
CA TYR A 98 13.12 -35.03 32.93
C TYR A 98 12.65 -33.86 33.81
N THR A 99 11.96 -34.17 34.90
CA THR A 99 11.53 -33.19 35.91
C THR A 99 12.18 -33.49 37.25
N ALA A 100 12.55 -32.45 37.99
CA ALA A 100 13.07 -32.57 39.36
C ALA A 100 14.23 -33.57 39.55
N ILE A 101 15.10 -33.73 38.54
CA ILE A 101 16.29 -34.59 38.60
C ILE A 101 17.34 -33.99 39.55
N SER A 102 18.00 -34.85 40.34
CA SER A 102 19.15 -34.45 41.17
C SER A 102 20.37 -34.12 40.31
N ARG A 103 21.26 -33.23 40.80
CA ARG A 103 22.48 -32.85 40.06
C ARG A 103 23.35 -34.07 39.71
N GLU A 104 23.47 -35.02 40.62
CA GLU A 104 24.27 -36.24 40.41
C GLU A 104 23.65 -37.15 39.34
N ASP A 105 22.33 -37.33 39.35
CA ASP A 105 21.64 -38.15 38.36
C ASP A 105 21.63 -37.49 36.97
N LEU A 106 21.55 -36.15 36.90
CA LEU A 106 21.68 -35.41 35.64
C LEU A 106 23.07 -35.59 35.06
N LEU A 107 24.10 -35.45 35.90
CA LEU A 107 25.50 -35.60 35.48
C LEU A 107 25.76 -37.01 34.95
N MET A 108 25.28 -38.04 35.63
CA MET A 108 25.42 -39.43 35.16
C MET A 108 24.76 -39.65 33.80
N ARG A 109 23.59 -39.05 33.56
CA ARG A 109 22.93 -39.10 32.25
C ARG A 109 23.69 -38.31 31.18
N LEU A 110 24.17 -37.12 31.49
CA LEU A 110 24.95 -36.33 30.53
C LEU A 110 26.27 -37.02 30.15
N LEU A 111 26.91 -37.72 31.09
CA LEU A 111 28.13 -38.49 30.84
C LEU A 111 27.90 -39.70 29.93
N GLU A 112 26.70 -40.29 29.94
CA GLU A 112 26.32 -41.34 28.99
C GLU A 112 26.18 -40.78 27.55
N TRP A 113 26.02 -39.46 27.41
CA TRP A 113 25.70 -38.77 26.16
C TRP A 113 26.89 -38.00 25.59
N ASP A 114 28.06 -38.08 26.22
CA ASP A 114 29.26 -37.40 25.76
C ASP A 114 29.88 -38.19 24.59
N ILE A 115 29.50 -37.81 23.38
CA ILE A 115 30.01 -38.38 22.11
C ILE A 115 31.36 -37.74 21.75
N ASN A 116 31.82 -36.70 22.47
CA ASN A 116 33.09 -36.05 22.18
C ASN A 116 34.25 -36.99 22.54
N THR A 117 34.76 -37.73 21.57
CA THR A 117 36.09 -38.32 21.65
C THR A 117 37.12 -37.19 21.48
N GLU A 118 38.36 -37.39 21.95
CA GLU A 118 39.44 -36.38 21.82
C GLU A 118 39.65 -35.92 20.35
N ASP A 119 39.23 -36.76 19.39
CA ASP A 119 39.39 -36.55 17.96
C ASP A 119 38.14 -35.99 17.23
N GLU A 120 36.93 -36.07 17.81
CA GLU A 120 35.68 -35.58 17.20
C GLU A 120 35.03 -34.48 18.06
N THR A 121 35.72 -33.36 18.22
CA THR A 121 35.17 -32.19 18.93
C THR A 121 34.52 -31.20 17.97
N VAL A 122 33.55 -30.43 18.47
CA VAL A 122 32.96 -29.29 17.74
C VAL A 122 34.03 -28.32 17.24
N PHE A 123 35.15 -28.19 17.97
CA PHE A 123 36.28 -27.37 17.55
C PHE A 123 36.96 -27.93 16.31
N ASN A 124 37.18 -29.24 16.23
CA ASN A 124 37.78 -29.89 15.05
C ASN A 124 36.92 -29.69 13.81
N TYR A 125 35.59 -29.75 13.93
CA TYR A 125 34.67 -29.49 12.80
C TYR A 125 34.85 -28.08 12.22
N PHE A 126 34.95 -27.06 13.07
CA PHE A 126 35.17 -25.69 12.59
C PHE A 126 36.58 -25.47 12.05
N ASP A 127 37.59 -26.12 12.65
CA ASP A 127 38.97 -26.07 12.16
C ASP A 127 39.12 -26.73 10.77
N GLU A 128 38.45 -27.87 10.52
CA GLU A 128 38.42 -28.53 9.21
C GLU A 128 37.76 -27.67 8.12
N LEU A 129 36.77 -26.85 8.50
CA LEU A 129 36.08 -25.92 7.60
C LEU A 129 36.81 -24.57 7.45
N GLU A 130 38.01 -24.42 8.04
CA GLU A 130 38.77 -23.17 8.10
C GLU A 130 37.96 -22.00 8.72
N ILE A 131 36.98 -22.31 9.58
CA ILE A 131 36.14 -21.33 10.27
C ILE A 131 36.83 -20.97 11.59
N HIS A 132 37.57 -19.86 11.58
CA HIS A 132 38.31 -19.41 12.76
C HIS A 132 37.41 -18.71 13.80
N PRO A 133 37.54 -19.04 15.10
CA PRO A 133 36.83 -18.34 16.16
C PRO A 133 37.16 -16.84 16.23
N ILE A 134 36.12 -16.00 16.32
CA ILE A 134 36.29 -14.55 16.52
C ILE A 134 36.30 -14.28 18.02
N HIS A 135 37.48 -14.03 18.58
CA HIS A 135 37.62 -13.66 19.99
C HIS A 135 37.35 -12.17 20.20
N ILE A 136 36.27 -11.87 20.93
CA ILE A 136 35.90 -10.51 21.32
C ILE A 136 36.02 -10.39 22.84
N ASP A 137 37.02 -9.64 23.29
CA ASP A 137 37.26 -9.40 24.71
C ASP A 137 36.35 -8.26 25.20
N VAL A 138 35.23 -8.65 25.83
CA VAL A 138 34.23 -7.71 26.34
C VAL A 138 34.74 -6.97 27.59
N GLY A 139 35.73 -7.51 28.31
CA GLY A 139 36.30 -6.87 29.50
C GLY A 139 37.27 -5.73 29.20
N LYS A 140 37.93 -5.77 28.03
CA LYS A 140 38.82 -4.68 27.57
C LYS A 140 38.07 -3.54 26.89
N LEU A 141 36.85 -3.78 26.42
CA LEU A 141 35.99 -2.79 25.76
C LEU A 141 35.02 -2.23 26.82
N GLU A 142 35.54 -1.42 27.74
CA GLU A 142 34.77 -0.81 28.84
C GLU A 142 33.86 0.33 28.36
N ASP A 143 32.90 0.01 27.48
CA ASP A 143 31.87 0.95 27.09
C ASP A 143 30.50 0.47 27.56
N ALA A 144 29.78 1.30 28.33
CA ALA A 144 28.53 0.93 29.00
C ALA A 144 27.41 0.44 28.05
N GLN A 145 27.61 0.59 26.74
CA GLN A 145 26.68 0.21 25.68
C GLN A 145 27.27 -0.84 24.72
N ASN A 146 28.48 -1.37 24.99
CA ASN A 146 29.23 -2.32 24.15
C ASN A 146 29.31 -1.96 22.65
N ARG A 147 29.18 -0.68 22.29
CA ARG A 147 29.17 -0.16 20.91
C ARG A 147 30.41 -0.56 20.13
N LEU A 148 31.57 -0.62 20.76
CA LEU A 148 32.80 -1.02 20.09
C LEU A 148 32.78 -2.52 19.76
N ALA A 149 32.30 -3.34 20.68
CA ALA A 149 32.07 -4.77 20.43
C ALA A 149 31.02 -4.98 19.34
N THR A 150 29.90 -4.25 19.40
CA THR A 150 28.83 -4.30 18.39
C THR A 150 29.32 -3.87 17.02
N THR A 151 30.14 -2.83 16.92
CA THR A 151 30.70 -2.36 15.64
C THR A 151 31.63 -3.40 15.03
N ARG A 152 32.44 -4.07 15.86
CA ARG A 152 33.32 -5.17 15.41
C ARG A 152 32.50 -6.38 14.97
N LEU A 153 31.46 -6.75 15.72
CA LEU A 153 30.51 -7.80 15.34
C LEU A 153 29.86 -7.50 13.99
N ILE A 154 29.34 -6.29 13.80
CA ILE A 154 28.69 -5.89 12.55
C ILE A 154 29.66 -5.91 11.37
N LYS A 155 30.93 -5.59 11.59
CA LYS A 155 31.96 -5.63 10.55
C LYS A 155 32.27 -7.06 10.11
N GLU A 156 32.41 -7.99 11.05
CA GLU A 156 32.79 -9.37 10.75
C GLU A 156 31.59 -10.26 10.34
N ILE A 157 30.43 -10.06 10.97
CA ILE A 157 29.22 -10.89 10.78
C ILE A 157 28.22 -10.23 9.80
N GLY A 158 28.30 -8.91 9.63
CA GLY A 158 27.40 -8.13 8.78
C GLY A 158 26.37 -7.30 9.56
N LYS A 159 25.61 -6.45 8.85
CA LYS A 159 24.54 -5.65 9.45
C LYS A 159 23.49 -6.56 10.09
N PRO A 160 22.92 -6.20 11.26
CA PRO A 160 21.86 -6.97 11.87
C PRO A 160 20.74 -7.17 10.84
N ARG A 161 20.43 -8.43 10.57
CA ARG A 161 19.24 -8.81 9.83
C ARG A 161 18.13 -8.95 10.84
N ASN A 162 17.53 -7.82 11.18
CA ASN A 162 16.27 -7.78 11.91
C ASN A 162 15.27 -8.55 11.02
N TYR A 163 14.54 -9.51 11.59
CA TYR A 163 13.52 -10.26 10.88
C TYR A 163 12.36 -9.31 10.49
N GLY A 164 12.51 -8.56 9.40
CA GLY A 164 11.50 -7.62 8.89
C GLY A 164 11.26 -6.38 9.77
N LEU A 165 10.45 -5.46 9.23
CA LEU A 165 9.75 -4.44 10.03
C LEU A 165 8.72 -5.16 10.89
N THR A 166 8.48 -4.65 12.09
CA THR A 166 7.32 -5.07 12.88
C THR A 166 6.01 -4.73 12.13
N ASP A 167 4.94 -5.47 12.38
CA ASP A 167 3.63 -5.21 11.74
C ASP A 167 3.15 -3.77 11.99
N GLU A 168 3.49 -3.19 13.14
CA GLU A 168 3.19 -1.80 13.50
C GLU A 168 3.96 -0.80 12.61
N GLU A 169 5.25 -1.02 12.38
CA GLU A 169 6.08 -0.15 11.53
C GLU A 169 5.65 -0.21 10.06
N LYS A 170 5.24 -1.38 9.57
CA LYS A 170 4.73 -1.56 8.21
C LYS A 170 3.40 -0.80 8.00
N ALA A 171 2.49 -0.89 8.97
CA ALA A 171 1.22 -0.16 8.92
C ALA A 171 1.43 1.36 8.96
N GLU A 172 2.40 1.86 9.73
CA GLU A 172 2.71 3.29 9.78
C GLU A 172 3.30 3.80 8.45
N GLU A 173 4.16 3.02 7.81
CA GLU A 173 4.72 3.35 6.49
C GLU A 173 3.64 3.37 5.40
N GLU A 174 2.72 2.40 5.41
CA GLU A 174 1.57 2.38 4.52
C GLU A 174 0.65 3.59 4.75
N ARG A 175 0.43 3.98 6.00
CA ARG A 175 -0.37 5.16 6.34
C ARG A 175 0.28 6.45 5.84
N ARG A 176 1.59 6.60 6.05
CA ARG A 176 2.38 7.73 5.54
C ARG A 176 2.36 7.80 4.02
N ALA A 177 2.50 6.67 3.34
CA ALA A 177 2.44 6.59 1.89
C ALA A 177 1.04 6.94 1.34
N ALA A 178 -0.02 6.49 2.02
CA ALA A 178 -1.40 6.84 1.67
C ALA A 178 -1.68 8.34 1.86
N GLU A 179 -1.24 8.92 2.98
CA GLU A 179 -1.35 10.36 3.26
C GLU A 179 -0.58 11.19 2.22
N GLU A 180 0.64 10.78 1.84
CA GLU A 180 1.43 11.44 0.80
C GLU A 180 0.76 11.34 -0.58
N HIS A 181 0.19 10.17 -0.91
CA HIS A 181 -0.54 9.98 -2.16
C HIS A 181 -1.76 10.91 -2.24
N ILE A 182 -2.57 10.95 -1.18
CA ILE A 182 -3.75 11.83 -1.08
C ILE A 182 -3.33 13.30 -1.17
N ALA A 183 -2.26 13.70 -0.47
CA ALA A 183 -1.75 15.07 -0.53
C ALA A 183 -1.30 15.44 -1.95
N LYS A 184 -0.64 14.53 -2.67
CA LYS A 184 -0.20 14.74 -4.04
C LYS A 184 -1.36 14.77 -5.05
N GLU A 185 -2.45 14.05 -4.79
CA GLU A 185 -3.67 14.15 -5.59
C GLU A 185 -4.38 15.48 -5.34
N ALA A 186 -4.51 15.90 -4.08
CA ALA A 186 -5.12 17.17 -3.71
C ALA A 186 -4.36 18.37 -4.32
N THR A 187 -3.03 18.35 -4.36
CA THR A 187 -2.25 19.41 -5.02
C THR A 187 -2.48 19.45 -6.53
N ARG A 188 -2.50 18.29 -7.19
CA ARG A 188 -2.79 18.20 -8.64
C ARG A 188 -4.20 18.65 -8.98
N GLU A 189 -5.18 18.32 -8.14
CA GLU A 189 -6.56 18.75 -8.32
C GLU A 189 -6.70 20.27 -8.14
N ALA A 190 -6.09 20.84 -7.10
CA ALA A 190 -6.07 22.28 -6.89
C ALA A 190 -5.37 23.03 -8.04
N GLU A 191 -4.28 22.49 -8.60
CA GLU A 191 -3.63 23.06 -9.79
C GLU A 191 -4.52 23.01 -11.03
N ARG A 192 -5.27 21.93 -11.23
CA ARG A 192 -6.22 21.79 -12.34
C ARG A 192 -7.37 22.80 -12.19
N GLU A 193 -7.98 22.88 -11.01
CA GLU A 193 -9.05 23.83 -10.72
C GLU A 193 -8.58 25.28 -10.89
N HIS A 194 -7.36 25.59 -10.43
CA HIS A 194 -6.77 26.92 -10.63
C HIS A 194 -6.59 27.25 -12.11
N ARG A 195 -6.07 26.31 -12.90
CA ARG A 195 -5.90 26.48 -14.36
C ARG A 195 -7.25 26.68 -15.05
N GLU A 196 -8.25 25.87 -14.72
CA GLU A 196 -9.61 25.99 -15.27
C GLU A 196 -10.26 27.32 -14.88
N ALA A 197 -10.08 27.79 -13.64
CA ALA A 197 -10.57 29.07 -13.18
C ALA A 197 -9.91 30.24 -13.93
N VAL A 198 -8.60 30.18 -14.16
CA VAL A 198 -7.87 31.18 -14.96
C VAL A 198 -8.38 31.19 -16.40
N GLU A 199 -8.51 30.03 -17.05
CA GLU A 199 -9.05 29.96 -18.42
C GLU A 199 -10.49 30.49 -18.53
N MET A 200 -11.33 30.21 -17.53
CA MET A 200 -12.70 30.71 -17.47
C MET A 200 -12.74 32.22 -17.25
N ALA A 201 -11.88 32.76 -16.39
CA ALA A 201 -11.74 34.19 -16.17
C ALA A 201 -11.27 34.91 -17.44
N GLU A 202 -10.31 34.35 -18.18
CA GLU A 202 -9.86 34.90 -19.46
C GLU A 202 -10.95 34.88 -20.53
N LYS A 203 -11.72 33.79 -20.63
CA LYS A 203 -12.86 33.69 -21.55
C LYS A 203 -13.92 34.73 -21.21
N LEU A 204 -14.23 34.91 -19.93
CA LEU A 204 -15.21 35.89 -19.48
C LEU A 204 -14.74 37.32 -19.78
N ALA A 205 -13.49 37.66 -19.47
CA ALA A 205 -12.92 38.98 -19.77
C ALA A 205 -12.95 39.27 -21.28
N ARG A 206 -12.57 38.29 -22.11
CA ARG A 206 -12.64 38.43 -23.59
C ARG A 206 -14.08 38.60 -24.07
N TRP A 207 -15.03 37.89 -23.49
CA TRP A 207 -16.44 38.00 -23.83
C TRP A 207 -17.00 39.37 -23.43
N GLU A 208 -16.66 39.88 -22.25
CA GLU A 208 -17.04 41.21 -21.78
C GLU A 208 -16.50 42.31 -22.71
N GLU A 209 -15.21 42.24 -23.09
CA GLU A 209 -14.60 43.16 -24.05
C GLU A 209 -15.30 43.11 -25.42
N TRP A 210 -15.56 41.91 -25.92
CA TRP A 210 -16.30 41.71 -27.17
C TRP A 210 -17.71 42.28 -27.09
N ASN A 211 -18.44 42.01 -26.01
CA ASN A 211 -19.81 42.47 -25.83
C ASN A 211 -19.87 44.00 -25.77
N LYS A 212 -18.94 44.63 -25.04
CA LYS A 212 -18.82 46.09 -25.00
C LYS A 212 -18.59 46.68 -26.38
N ARG A 213 -17.66 46.10 -27.16
CA ARG A 213 -17.39 46.56 -28.53
C ARG A 213 -18.60 46.36 -29.45
N LEU A 214 -19.34 45.28 -29.27
CA LEU A 214 -20.55 45.01 -30.02
C LEU A 214 -21.66 46.01 -29.69
N GLU A 215 -21.81 46.38 -28.41
CA GLU A 215 -22.76 47.42 -27.97
C GLU A 215 -22.39 48.80 -28.53
N GLU A 216 -21.11 49.15 -28.55
CA GLU A 216 -20.62 50.39 -29.17
C GLU A 216 -20.97 50.45 -30.67
N VAL A 217 -20.71 49.36 -31.42
CA VAL A 217 -21.07 49.26 -32.84
C VAL A 217 -22.57 49.39 -33.06
N LYS A 218 -23.39 48.70 -32.25
CA LYS A 218 -24.86 48.81 -32.33
C LYS A 218 -25.33 50.24 -32.08
N ARG A 219 -24.75 50.92 -31.08
CA ARG A 219 -25.07 52.31 -30.77
C ARG A 219 -24.75 53.21 -31.97
N GLU A 220 -23.56 53.09 -32.54
CA GLU A 220 -23.15 53.86 -33.72
C GLU A 220 -24.07 53.60 -34.93
N GLU A 221 -24.46 52.35 -35.16
CA GLU A 221 -25.42 51.98 -36.20
C GLU A 221 -26.78 52.65 -35.98
N THR A 222 -27.29 52.62 -34.73
CA THR A 222 -28.56 53.28 -34.40
C THR A 222 -28.51 54.79 -34.55
N GLU A 223 -27.42 55.44 -34.15
CA GLU A 223 -27.23 56.89 -34.30
C GLU A 223 -27.16 57.28 -35.78
N LEU A 224 -26.47 56.48 -36.61
CA LEU A 224 -26.39 56.70 -38.05
C LEU A 224 -27.76 56.55 -38.72
N LEU A 225 -28.50 55.48 -38.40
CA LEU A 225 -29.85 55.26 -38.91
C LEU A 225 -30.81 56.35 -38.46
N GLU A 226 -30.74 56.79 -37.20
CA GLU A 226 -31.52 57.90 -36.70
C GLU A 226 -31.19 59.18 -37.48
N ALA A 227 -29.91 59.51 -37.64
CA ALA A 227 -29.47 60.68 -38.41
C ALA A 227 -29.95 60.66 -39.86
N GLN A 228 -29.90 59.50 -40.53
CA GLN A 228 -30.44 59.33 -41.89
C GLN A 228 -31.97 59.48 -41.92
N SER A 229 -32.66 59.13 -40.84
CA SER A 229 -34.12 59.27 -40.72
C SER A 229 -34.57 60.71 -40.39
N ILE A 230 -33.68 61.57 -39.86
CA ILE A 230 -34.01 62.95 -39.45
C ILE A 230 -34.67 63.75 -40.60
N PRO A 231 -34.13 63.81 -41.84
CA PRO A 231 -34.74 64.61 -42.90
C PRO A 231 -36.17 64.17 -43.23
N LEU A 232 -36.41 62.86 -43.32
CA LEU A 232 -37.73 62.29 -43.57
C LEU A 232 -38.68 62.56 -42.40
N ARG A 233 -38.23 62.36 -41.16
CA ARG A 233 -39.02 62.65 -39.96
C ARG A 233 -39.39 64.13 -39.87
N ASN A 234 -38.46 65.04 -40.18
CA ASN A 234 -38.72 66.48 -40.21
C ASN A 234 -39.73 66.85 -41.29
N TYR A 235 -39.63 66.26 -42.49
CA TYR A 235 -40.61 66.44 -43.54
C TYR A 235 -42.00 65.99 -43.07
N LEU A 236 -42.10 64.76 -42.55
CA LEU A 236 -43.36 64.22 -42.04
C LEU A 236 -43.93 65.09 -40.91
N MET A 237 -43.10 65.50 -39.93
CA MET A 237 -43.52 66.37 -38.82
C MET A 237 -44.02 67.74 -39.29
N THR A 238 -43.41 68.30 -40.34
CA THR A 238 -43.72 69.67 -40.78
C THR A 238 -44.95 69.72 -41.69
N TYR A 239 -45.04 68.79 -42.64
CA TYR A 239 -46.04 68.87 -43.72
C TYR A 239 -47.22 67.91 -43.53
N VAL A 240 -47.00 66.72 -42.98
CA VAL A 240 -48.03 65.66 -42.93
C VAL A 240 -48.68 65.56 -41.56
N MET A 241 -47.86 65.58 -40.49
CA MET A 241 -48.32 65.31 -39.13
C MET A 241 -49.35 66.29 -38.57
N PRO A 242 -49.28 67.63 -38.79
CA PRO A 242 -50.27 68.54 -38.22
C PRO A 242 -51.69 68.23 -38.69
N THR A 243 -51.87 68.06 -40.01
CA THR A 243 -53.17 67.75 -40.63
C THR A 243 -53.61 66.32 -40.30
N LEU A 244 -52.69 65.35 -40.36
CA LEU A 244 -52.98 63.95 -40.02
C LEU A 244 -53.41 63.79 -38.56
N MET A 245 -52.74 64.47 -37.63
CA MET A 245 -53.06 64.40 -36.20
C MET A 245 -54.42 65.04 -35.89
N GLN A 246 -54.78 66.13 -36.57
CA GLN A 246 -56.13 66.71 -36.48
C GLN A 246 -57.19 65.75 -37.03
N GLY A 247 -56.95 65.14 -38.19
CA GLY A 247 -57.86 64.17 -38.79
C GLY A 247 -58.04 62.91 -37.94
N LEU A 248 -56.95 62.39 -37.35
CA LEU A 248 -57.00 61.28 -36.39
C LEU A 248 -57.82 61.64 -35.15
N ASN A 249 -57.70 62.88 -34.64
CA ASN A 249 -58.47 63.34 -33.50
C ASN A 249 -59.98 63.43 -33.83
N GLU A 250 -60.32 63.99 -34.99
CA GLU A 250 -61.71 64.04 -35.46
C GLU A 250 -62.29 62.65 -35.75
N CYS A 251 -61.50 61.75 -36.33
CA CYS A 251 -61.90 60.35 -36.55
C CYS A 251 -62.22 59.66 -35.23
N CYS A 252 -61.39 59.86 -34.19
CA CYS A 252 -61.63 59.33 -32.84
C CYS A 252 -62.91 59.87 -32.19
N LYS A 253 -63.34 61.10 -32.52
CA LYS A 253 -64.57 61.71 -32.00
C LYS A 253 -65.81 61.15 -32.71
N VAL A 254 -65.77 61.10 -34.04
CA VAL A 254 -66.92 60.69 -34.87
C VAL A 254 -67.13 59.18 -34.83
N ARG A 255 -66.05 58.40 -34.65
CA ARG A 255 -66.04 56.93 -34.70
C ARG A 255 -66.84 56.39 -35.89
N PRO A 256 -66.44 56.74 -37.13
CA PRO A 256 -67.09 56.26 -38.34
C PRO A 256 -66.93 54.73 -38.47
N GLU A 257 -67.80 54.11 -39.28
CA GLU A 257 -67.71 52.67 -39.57
C GLU A 257 -66.42 52.30 -40.32
N ASP A 258 -65.95 53.17 -41.23
CA ASP A 258 -64.64 53.05 -41.88
C ASP A 258 -63.72 54.24 -41.49
N PRO A 259 -62.79 54.03 -40.55
CA PRO A 259 -61.89 55.09 -40.08
C PRO A 259 -60.79 55.44 -41.09
N VAL A 260 -60.45 54.54 -42.03
CA VAL A 260 -59.40 54.79 -43.02
C VAL A 260 -59.94 55.69 -44.12
N ASP A 261 -61.14 55.37 -44.63
CA ASP A 261 -61.79 56.14 -45.70
C ASP A 261 -62.16 57.55 -45.23
N PHE A 262 -62.71 57.67 -44.02
CA PHE A 262 -62.99 58.96 -43.38
C PHE A 262 -61.73 59.83 -43.24
N LEU A 263 -60.62 59.24 -42.80
CA LEU A 263 -59.35 59.96 -42.63
C LEU A 263 -58.78 60.41 -43.98
N ALA A 264 -58.88 59.57 -45.02
CA ALA A 264 -58.47 59.94 -46.37
C ALA A 264 -59.29 61.14 -46.89
N GLU A 265 -60.62 61.10 -46.77
CA GLU A 265 -61.49 62.24 -47.10
C GLU A 265 -61.11 63.51 -46.33
N TYR A 266 -60.84 63.38 -45.02
CA TYR A 266 -60.46 64.50 -44.18
C TYR A 266 -59.16 65.14 -44.65
N LEU A 267 -58.15 64.33 -45.00
CA LEU A 267 -56.87 64.80 -45.52
C LEU A 267 -57.04 65.49 -46.88
N PHE A 268 -57.87 64.97 -47.78
CA PHE A 268 -58.16 65.62 -49.06
C PHE A 268 -58.84 66.98 -48.89
N LYS A 269 -59.78 67.10 -47.93
CA LYS A 269 -60.50 68.35 -47.66
C LYS A 269 -59.64 69.43 -46.99
N ASN A 270 -58.62 69.03 -46.21
CA ASN A 270 -57.78 69.93 -45.41
C ASN A 270 -56.32 69.99 -45.91
N ASN A 271 -56.09 69.76 -47.20
CA ASN A 271 -54.75 69.80 -47.77
C ASN A 271 -54.25 71.25 -47.93
N PRO A 272 -53.13 71.64 -47.27
CA PRO A 272 -52.63 73.02 -47.26
C PRO A 272 -52.13 73.56 -48.61
N GLU A 273 -51.86 72.71 -49.61
CA GLU A 273 -51.45 73.17 -50.96
C GLU A 273 -52.64 73.49 -51.88
N THR A 274 -53.85 73.07 -51.50
CA THR A 274 -55.08 73.27 -52.29
C THR A 274 -56.01 74.33 -51.70
N GLN A 275 -55.55 75.03 -50.66
CA GLN A 275 -56.27 76.09 -49.95
C GLN A 275 -55.62 77.46 -50.20
#